data_AF-A0A161UZZ5-F1
#
_entry.id   AF-A0A161UZZ5-F1
#
_cell.length_a   1.000
_cell.length_b   1.000
_cell.length_c   1.000
_cell.angle_alpha   90.00
_cell.angle_beta   90.00
_cell.angle_gamma   90.00
#
_symmetry.space_group_name_H-M   'P 1'
#
loop_
_entity.id
_entity.type
_entity.pdbx_description
1 polymer ?
#
loop_
_entity_poly.entity_id
_entity_poly.type
_entity_poly.pdbx_seq_one_letter_code
_entity_poly.pdbx_strand_id
1 'polypeptide(L)'
;MFQGKTVGIREAYNLFCDEQEAAVWMVSQLAQGKSHPQKFDQATPVEYIAVRAATLSFAMKLLAEKTIVLETEYLKEEKTNEKQ
;
A
#
# COMPACT_ATOMS: atom_id res chain seq x y z
N MET A 1 19.01 9.49 -6.22
CA MET A 1 18.45 8.39 -5.40
C MET A 1 19.35 8.16 -4.19
N PHE A 2 18.82 8.28 -2.98
CA PHE A 2 19.56 7.96 -1.76
C PHE A 2 19.94 6.47 -1.72
N GLN A 3 19.02 5.58 -2.11
CA GLN A 3 19.26 4.12 -2.06
C GLN A 3 20.19 3.58 -3.15
N GLY A 4 20.21 4.19 -4.35
CA GLY A 4 21.18 3.82 -5.39
C GLY A 4 22.65 4.06 -4.99
N LYS A 5 22.91 4.94 -4.01
CA LYS A 5 24.24 5.12 -3.40
C LYS A 5 24.57 4.07 -2.33
N THR A 6 23.57 3.42 -1.73
CA THR A 6 23.75 2.51 -0.58
C THR A 6 23.80 1.04 -0.99
N VAL A 7 23.05 0.64 -2.03
CA VAL A 7 22.90 -0.79 -2.41
C VAL A 7 23.22 -1.10 -3.87
N GLY A 8 23.45 -0.09 -4.72
CA GLY A 8 23.55 -0.28 -6.18
C GLY A 8 22.21 -0.04 -6.88
N ILE A 9 22.24 0.37 -8.16
CA ILE A 9 21.04 0.85 -8.88
C ILE A 9 20.03 -0.29 -9.16
N ARG A 10 20.50 -1.50 -9.49
CA ARG A 10 19.62 -2.64 -9.77
C ARG A 10 19.00 -3.19 -8.50
N GLU A 11 19.79 -3.25 -7.45
CA GLU A 11 19.42 -3.69 -6.12
C GLU A 11 18.40 -2.73 -5.49
N ALA A 12 18.57 -1.41 -5.71
CA ALA A 12 17.59 -0.41 -5.28
C ALA A 12 16.23 -0.53 -6.00
N TYR A 13 16.22 -0.94 -7.27
CA TYR A 13 14.97 -1.18 -8.00
C TYR A 13 14.25 -2.42 -7.46
N ASN A 14 14.94 -3.55 -7.32
CA ASN A 14 14.36 -4.77 -6.77
C ASN A 14 13.83 -4.53 -5.35
N LEU A 15 14.58 -3.83 -4.51
CA LEU A 15 14.16 -3.45 -3.16
C LEU A 15 12.87 -2.61 -3.18
N PHE A 16 12.75 -1.64 -4.10
CA PHE A 16 11.53 -0.86 -4.23
C PHE A 16 10.32 -1.73 -4.59
N CYS A 17 10.48 -2.64 -5.56
CA CYS A 17 9.44 -3.58 -5.96
C CYS A 17 9.01 -4.48 -4.79
N ASP A 18 9.97 -5.08 -4.08
CA ASP A 18 9.71 -5.97 -2.94
C ASP A 18 8.98 -5.25 -1.80
N GLU A 19 9.38 -4.01 -1.50
CA GLU A 19 8.73 -3.19 -0.47
C GLU A 19 7.35 -2.68 -0.93
N GLN A 20 7.13 -2.49 -2.24
CA GLN A 20 5.84 -2.10 -2.79
C GLN A 20 4.85 -3.26 -2.77
N GLU A 21 5.27 -4.45 -3.20
CA GLU A 21 4.43 -5.66 -3.16
C GLU A 21 4.04 -6.01 -1.73
N ALA A 22 5.00 -5.95 -0.80
CA ALA A 22 4.73 -6.17 0.62
C ALA A 22 3.74 -5.14 1.20
N ALA A 23 3.87 -3.86 0.82
CA ALA A 23 2.95 -2.80 1.26
C ALA A 23 1.53 -3.02 0.73
N VAL A 24 1.37 -3.35 -0.56
CA VAL A 24 0.07 -3.65 -1.18
C VAL A 24 -0.59 -4.86 -0.52
N TRP A 25 0.18 -5.93 -0.29
CA TRP A 25 -0.34 -7.10 0.39
C TRP A 25 -0.80 -6.78 1.82
N MET A 26 -0.01 -6.01 2.58
CA MET A 26 -0.37 -5.60 3.94
C MET A 26 -1.68 -4.79 3.98
N VAL A 27 -1.84 -3.77 3.14
CA VAL A 27 -3.09 -2.99 3.13
C VAL A 27 -4.30 -3.83 2.69
N SER A 28 -4.09 -4.82 1.82
CA SER A 28 -5.16 -5.76 1.45
C SER A 28 -5.61 -6.63 2.62
N GLN A 29 -4.69 -7.02 3.51
CA GLN A 29 -5.00 -7.78 4.72
C GLN A 29 -5.76 -6.89 5.73
N LEU A 30 -5.32 -5.64 5.91
CA LEU A 30 -6.00 -4.66 6.76
C LEU A 30 -7.44 -4.42 6.29
N ALA A 31 -7.66 -4.23 4.99
CA ALA A 31 -8.99 -4.04 4.42
C ALA A 31 -9.93 -5.24 4.66
N GLN A 32 -9.36 -6.45 4.82
CA GLN A 32 -10.09 -7.69 5.10
C GLN A 32 -10.25 -7.97 6.60
N GLY A 33 -9.78 -7.08 7.49
CA GLY A 33 -9.78 -7.32 8.94
C GLY A 33 -8.87 -8.48 9.37
N LYS A 34 -7.90 -8.86 8.53
CA LYS A 34 -6.92 -9.93 8.81
C LYS A 34 -5.70 -9.34 9.51
N SER A 35 -4.95 -10.20 10.19
CA SER A 35 -3.66 -9.81 10.77
C SER A 35 -2.69 -9.33 9.68
N HIS A 36 -1.90 -8.31 10.01
CA HIS A 36 -0.85 -7.81 9.12
C HIS A 36 0.32 -8.80 9.03
N PRO A 37 1.18 -8.69 8.00
CA PRO A 37 2.33 -9.57 7.84
C PRO A 37 3.39 -9.39 8.92
N GLN A 38 4.00 -10.51 9.36
CA GLN A 38 5.10 -10.52 10.34
C GLN A 38 6.32 -9.68 9.91
N LYS A 39 6.50 -9.45 8.60
CA LYS A 39 7.56 -8.58 8.06
C LYS A 39 7.49 -7.14 8.63
N PHE A 40 6.31 -6.67 9.02
CA PHE A 40 6.13 -5.34 9.61
C PHE A 40 6.32 -5.30 11.13
N ASP A 41 6.46 -6.45 11.79
CA ASP A 41 6.78 -6.53 13.23
C ASP A 41 8.27 -6.33 13.50
N GLN A 42 9.11 -6.38 12.46
CA GLN A 42 10.55 -6.18 12.55
C GLN A 42 10.90 -4.70 12.43
N ALA A 43 11.89 -4.27 13.23
CA ALA A 43 12.43 -2.92 13.13
C ALA A 43 12.94 -2.66 11.70
N THR A 44 12.58 -1.50 11.15
CA THR A 44 13.04 -1.07 9.83
C THR A 44 14.47 -0.55 9.94
N PRO A 45 15.47 -1.13 9.24
CA PRO A 45 16.80 -0.54 9.15
C PRO A 45 16.71 0.89 8.61
N VAL A 46 17.53 1.80 9.14
CA VAL A 46 17.44 3.25 8.86
C VAL A 46 17.56 3.53 7.36
N GLU A 47 18.44 2.81 6.68
CA GLU A 47 18.67 2.87 5.24
C GLU A 47 17.44 2.51 4.40
N TYR A 48 16.46 1.79 4.98
CA TYR A 48 15.23 1.35 4.33
C TYR A 48 13.97 2.09 4.79
N ILE A 49 14.08 3.02 5.75
CA ILE A 49 12.92 3.79 6.23
C ILE A 49 12.28 4.56 5.07
N ALA A 50 13.07 5.21 4.23
CA ALA A 50 12.55 6.03 3.14
C ALA A 50 11.74 5.22 2.12
N VAL A 51 12.26 4.06 1.68
CA VAL A 51 11.55 3.21 0.72
C VAL A 51 10.29 2.62 1.34
N ARG A 52 10.37 2.12 2.57
CA ARG A 52 9.24 1.50 3.26
C ARG A 52 8.11 2.50 3.54
N ALA A 53 8.47 3.70 3.99
CA ALA A 53 7.50 4.77 4.20
C ALA A 53 6.83 5.18 2.89
N ALA A 54 7.60 5.31 1.80
CA ALA A 54 7.07 5.68 0.49
C ALA A 54 6.12 4.61 -0.06
N THR A 55 6.49 3.32 0.00
CA THR A 55 5.67 2.23 -0.50
C THR A 55 4.40 2.02 0.31
N LEU A 56 4.48 2.15 1.65
CA LEU A 56 3.30 2.12 2.53
C LEU A 56 2.37 3.30 2.27
N SER A 57 2.89 4.52 2.13
CA SER A 57 2.08 5.71 1.81
C SER A 57 1.36 5.53 0.48
N PHE A 58 2.05 5.00 -0.54
CA PHE A 58 1.45 4.67 -1.82
C PHE A 58 0.33 3.63 -1.69
N ALA A 59 0.58 2.51 -0.99
CA ALA A 59 -0.40 1.44 -0.83
C ALA A 59 -1.65 1.90 -0.06
N MET A 60 -1.47 2.70 0.99
CA MET A 60 -2.59 3.27 1.76
C MET A 60 -3.40 4.26 0.93
N LYS A 61 -2.74 5.11 0.14
CA LYS A 61 -3.44 6.01 -0.81
C LYS A 61 -4.27 5.21 -1.81
N LEU A 62 -3.70 4.15 -2.38
CA LEU A 62 -4.40 3.27 -3.32
C LEU A 62 -5.65 2.65 -2.69
N LEU A 63 -5.56 2.15 -1.45
CA LEU A 63 -6.70 1.62 -0.72
C LEU A 63 -7.78 2.70 -0.53
N ALA A 64 -7.41 3.88 -0.02
CA ALA A 64 -8.35 4.97 0.20
C ALA A 64 -9.07 5.39 -1.08
N GLU A 65 -8.34 5.57 -2.18
CA GLU A 65 -8.92 5.92 -3.49
C GLU A 65 -9.91 4.85 -3.97
N LYS A 66 -9.59 3.57 -3.79
CA LYS A 66 -10.50 2.47 -4.19
C LYS A 66 -11.74 2.39 -3.30
N THR A 67 -11.59 2.58 -2.00
CA THR A 67 -12.74 2.62 -1.07
C THR A 67 -13.70 3.74 -1.43
N ILE A 68 -13.19 4.96 -1.69
CA ILE A 68 -14.03 6.10 -2.08
C ILE A 68 -14.79 5.83 -3.39
N VAL A 69 -14.13 5.21 -4.37
CA VAL A 69 -14.78 4.83 -5.64
C VAL A 69 -15.94 3.87 -5.38
N LEU A 70 -15.70 2.80 -4.61
CA LEU A 70 -16.74 1.81 -4.29
C LEU A 70 -17.91 2.44 -3.52
N GLU A 71 -17.66 3.24 -2.49
CA GLU A 71 -18.70 3.95 -1.74
C GLU A 71 -19.51 4.89 -2.65
N THR A 72 -18.84 5.59 -3.57
CA THR A 72 -19.51 6.46 -4.54
C THR A 72 -20.40 5.67 -5.51
N GLU A 73 -19.99 4.47 -5.91
CA GLU A 73 -20.76 3.56 -6.75
C GLU A 73 -21.99 3.04 -6.00
N TYR A 74 -21.84 2.55 -4.76
CA TYR A 74 -22.95 2.12 -3.90
C TYR A 74 -24.01 3.20 -3.74
N LEU A 75 -23.61 4.45 -3.43
CA LEU A 75 -24.53 5.58 -3.27
C LEU A 75 -25.29 5.95 -4.56
N LYS A 76 -24.74 5.62 -5.74
CA LYS A 76 -25.42 5.83 -7.03
C LYS A 76 -26.45 4.74 -7.31
N GLU A 77 -26.11 3.49 -6.99
CA GLU A 77 -27.02 2.35 -7.14
C GLU A 77 -28.24 2.49 -6.23
N GLU A 78 -28.04 2.85 -4.95
CA GLU A 78 -29.14 3.09 -4.01
C GLU A 78 -30.11 4.17 -4.50
N LYS A 79 -29.59 5.32 -4.96
CA LYS A 79 -30.40 6.40 -5.54
C LYS A 79 -31.15 6.03 -6.80
N THR A 80 -30.70 4.98 -7.51
CA THR A 80 -31.38 4.48 -8.71
C THR A 80 -32.51 3.55 -8.31
N ASN A 81 -32.27 2.69 -7.32
CA ASN A 81 -33.27 1.76 -6.79
C ASN A 81 -34.41 2.48 -6.02
N GLU A 82 -34.14 3.60 -5.35
CA GLU A 82 -35.18 4.41 -4.67
C GLU A 82 -36.13 5.15 -5.63
N LYS A 83 -35.77 5.25 -6.93
CA LYS A 83 -36.56 5.95 -7.95
C LYS A 83 -37.40 5.02 -8.84
N GLN A 84 -37.33 3.71 -8.61
CA GLN A 84 -38.16 2.69 -9.25
C GLN A 84 -39.34 2.30 -8.35
#